data_AF-A0A937K5W8-F1
#
_entry.id   AF-A0A937K5W8-F1
#
_cell.length_a   1.000
_cell.length_b   1.000
_cell.length_c   1.000
_cell.angle_alpha   90.00
_cell.angle_beta   90.00
_cell.angle_gamma   90.00
#
_symmetry.space_group_name_H-M   'P 1'
#
loop_
_entity.id
_entity.type
_entity.pdbx_description
1 polymer ?
#
loop_
_entity_poly.entity_id
_entity_poly.type
_entity_poly.pdbx_seq_one_letter_code
_entity_poly.pdbx_strand_id
1 'polypeptide(L)'
;MEVKSSKKYRYCQISENVIMFMKNDSIGQEVYDTVEKIVDNTVNTWQKSRTREEMVHDTLQGKLAEDMYSDFIQFYQPEQTILYLSYDDFREDEFEKHAPIDGILYLSGNKWLQAGLDLINNDVQNNQYGKVSPNTLAYLKSKGLYTVEVKSSRVPDKDYNGINKKEFSKAQQQQQLISNLRKRDFFVYPEFSRTIGKTVHNFNDYCKYVVEYHSQFAGLSEQELIQEIVIKELETKCDIYTRIFMDWNTTESIIGYITGYALGTDFFIEPRIINMSRKDKSENALYYVFPIESCRNLLDIFHDNRLW
;
A
#
# COMPACT_ATOMS: atom_id res chain seq x y z
N MET A 1 5.62 15.66 23.70
CA MET A 1 5.50 14.55 22.74
C MET A 1 5.62 13.29 23.56
N GLU A 2 4.51 12.61 23.79
CA GLU A 2 4.53 11.35 24.54
C GLU A 2 5.15 10.28 23.63
N VAL A 3 6.19 9.62 24.12
CA VAL A 3 6.83 8.51 23.41
C VAL A 3 6.39 7.23 24.10
N LYS A 4 5.78 6.33 23.32
CA LYS A 4 5.43 4.98 23.77
C LYS A 4 6.33 3.97 23.06
N SER A 5 6.38 2.74 23.54
CA SER A 5 7.22 1.71 22.94
C SER A 5 6.49 0.38 22.87
N SER A 6 6.63 -0.32 21.74
CA SER A 6 6.43 -1.77 21.67
C SER A 6 7.76 -2.48 21.95
N LYS A 7 7.82 -3.79 21.68
CA LYS A 7 9.06 -4.56 21.76
C LYS A 7 10.09 -4.12 20.71
N LYS A 8 9.63 -3.76 19.50
CA LYS A 8 10.48 -3.47 18.35
C LYS A 8 10.60 -1.97 18.06
N TYR A 9 9.54 -1.20 18.30
CA TYR A 9 9.43 0.18 17.83
C TYR A 9 9.19 1.17 18.96
N ARG A 10 9.65 2.40 18.76
CA ARG A 10 9.21 3.55 19.53
C ARG A 10 8.18 4.33 18.71
N TYR A 11 7.16 4.80 19.39
CA TYR A 11 6.03 5.52 18.84
C TYR A 11 6.02 6.95 19.32
N CYS A 12 5.71 7.85 18.41
CA CYS A 12 5.34 9.20 18.72
C CYS A 12 4.05 9.53 17.97
N GLN A 13 3.06 10.04 18.69
CA GLN A 13 1.88 10.62 18.06
C GLN A 13 2.05 12.14 17.96
N ILE A 14 1.84 12.66 16.76
CA ILE A 14 1.79 14.10 16.49
C ILE A 14 0.46 14.41 15.83
N SER A 15 -0.42 15.08 16.58
CA SER A 15 -1.81 15.28 16.20
C SER A 15 -2.48 13.92 15.91
N GLU A 16 -2.93 13.71 14.68
CA GLU A 16 -3.56 12.49 14.19
C GLU A 16 -2.60 11.53 13.48
N ASN A 17 -1.31 11.85 13.39
CA ASN A 17 -0.34 11.04 12.65
C ASN A 17 0.58 10.29 13.61
N VAL A 18 1.00 9.10 13.20
CA VAL A 18 1.89 8.24 13.98
C VAL A 18 3.26 8.19 13.31
N ILE A 19 4.28 8.42 14.12
CA ILE A 19 5.69 8.31 13.75
C ILE A 19 6.26 7.12 14.50
N MET A 20 6.88 6.20 13.76
CA MET A 20 7.53 5.01 14.29
C MET A 20 9.03 5.14 14.11
N PHE A 21 9.79 4.75 15.13
CA PHE A 21 11.26 4.74 15.10
C PHE A 21 11.74 3.32 15.35
N MET A 22 12.62 2.87 14.47
CA MET A 22 13.32 1.60 14.57
C MET A 22 14.81 1.86 14.56
N LYS A 23 15.58 1.17 15.41
CA LYS A 23 17.03 1.32 15.37
C LYS A 23 17.60 0.58 14.17
N ASN A 24 18.67 1.09 13.59
CA ASN A 24 19.30 0.44 12.44
C ASN A 24 19.86 -0.94 12.79
N ASP A 25 20.34 -1.12 14.02
CA ASP A 25 20.90 -2.39 14.52
C ASP A 25 19.85 -3.42 14.94
N SER A 26 18.55 -3.06 14.93
CA SER A 26 17.46 -3.99 15.26
C SER A 26 16.91 -4.75 14.06
N ILE A 27 17.42 -4.50 12.84
CA ILE A 27 17.02 -5.26 11.65
C ILE A 27 17.68 -6.64 11.73
N GLY A 28 16.87 -7.67 11.99
CA GLY A 28 17.34 -9.05 12.10
C GLY A 28 17.84 -9.62 10.77
N GLN A 29 18.77 -10.59 10.84
CA GLN A 29 19.29 -11.29 9.66
C GLN A 29 18.18 -11.97 8.84
N GLU A 30 17.15 -12.48 9.52
CA GLU A 30 15.97 -13.09 8.88
C GLU A 30 15.26 -12.17 7.87
N VAL A 31 15.27 -10.85 8.12
CA VAL A 31 14.69 -9.86 7.20
C VAL A 31 15.55 -9.77 5.94
N TYR A 32 16.87 -9.74 6.09
CA TYR A 32 17.79 -9.72 4.95
C TYR A 32 17.71 -11.00 4.13
N ASP A 33 17.62 -12.16 4.77
CA ASP A 33 17.48 -13.45 4.08
C ASP A 33 16.19 -13.49 3.26
N THR A 34 15.09 -12.95 3.81
CA THR A 34 13.81 -12.81 3.09
C THR A 34 13.91 -11.83 1.92
N VAL A 35 14.58 -10.69 2.12
CA VAL A 35 14.81 -9.69 1.05
C VAL A 35 15.58 -10.30 -0.11
N GLU A 36 16.65 -11.05 0.15
CA GLU A 36 17.44 -11.70 -0.90
C GLU A 36 16.60 -12.71 -1.70
N LYS A 37 15.80 -13.55 -1.01
CA LYS A 37 14.88 -14.49 -1.68
C LYS A 37 13.91 -13.77 -2.62
N ILE A 38 13.29 -12.68 -2.16
CA ILE A 38 12.35 -11.90 -2.97
C ILE A 38 13.09 -11.28 -4.16
N VAL A 39 14.28 -10.70 -3.96
CA VAL A 39 15.06 -10.07 -5.03
C VAL A 39 15.47 -11.07 -6.10
N ASP A 40 15.87 -12.29 -5.70
CA ASP A 40 16.25 -13.35 -6.63
C ASP A 40 15.06 -13.82 -7.51
N ASN A 41 13.84 -13.75 -6.99
CA ASN A 41 12.62 -14.08 -7.73
C ASN A 41 11.97 -12.88 -8.44
N THR A 42 12.45 -11.65 -8.20
CA THR A 42 11.87 -10.44 -8.80
C THR A 42 12.27 -10.30 -10.27
N VAL A 43 11.32 -10.50 -11.18
CA VAL A 43 11.54 -10.25 -12.62
C VAL A 43 11.36 -8.75 -12.93
N ASN A 44 12.45 -8.07 -13.30
CA ASN A 44 12.44 -6.67 -13.74
C ASN A 44 11.74 -6.50 -15.09
N THR A 45 10.41 -6.47 -15.08
CA THR A 45 9.59 -6.35 -16.29
C THR A 45 9.41 -4.89 -16.75
N TRP A 46 9.57 -3.90 -15.85
CA TRP A 46 9.22 -2.49 -16.11
C TRP A 46 10.36 -1.48 -15.96
N GLN A 47 11.40 -1.79 -15.19
CA GLN A 47 12.55 -0.90 -14.95
C GLN A 47 13.83 -1.62 -15.38
N LYS A 48 14.09 -1.65 -16.69
CA LYS A 48 15.22 -2.40 -17.29
C LYS A 48 16.61 -1.99 -16.76
N SER A 49 16.72 -0.83 -16.11
CA SER A 49 17.96 -0.28 -15.58
C SER A 49 18.11 -0.42 -14.05
N ARG A 50 17.15 -1.02 -13.34
CA ARG A 50 17.20 -1.11 -11.88
C ARG A 50 18.31 -2.06 -11.42
N THR A 51 19.20 -1.58 -10.55
CA THR A 51 20.32 -2.40 -10.04
C THR A 51 19.85 -3.37 -8.96
N ARG A 52 20.61 -4.44 -8.70
CA ARG A 52 20.32 -5.35 -7.59
C ARG A 52 20.32 -4.62 -6.24
N GLU A 53 21.25 -3.69 -6.04
CA GLU A 53 21.33 -2.87 -4.84
C GLU A 53 20.05 -2.02 -4.64
N GLU A 54 19.52 -1.42 -5.71
CA GLU A 54 18.25 -0.70 -5.66
C GLU A 54 17.07 -1.63 -5.36
N MET A 55 17.07 -2.85 -5.92
CA MET A 55 16.04 -3.85 -5.61
C MET A 55 16.09 -4.25 -4.13
N VAL A 56 17.27 -4.60 -3.61
CA VAL A 56 17.46 -4.95 -2.19
C VAL A 56 16.98 -3.82 -1.27
N HIS A 57 17.39 -2.58 -1.54
CA HIS A 57 16.98 -1.45 -0.71
C HIS A 57 15.45 -1.25 -0.74
N ASP A 58 14.84 -1.29 -1.93
CA ASP A 58 13.41 -1.00 -2.05
C ASP A 58 12.56 -2.16 -1.50
N THR A 59 13.01 -3.41 -1.64
CA THR A 59 12.38 -4.59 -1.01
C THR A 59 12.51 -4.53 0.50
N LEU A 60 13.69 -4.19 1.04
CA LEU A 60 13.89 -3.97 2.47
C LEU A 60 12.94 -2.88 2.99
N GLN A 61 12.83 -1.76 2.29
CA GLN A 61 11.90 -0.69 2.66
C GLN A 61 10.44 -1.17 2.68
N GLY A 62 10.03 -2.00 1.71
CA GLY A 62 8.71 -2.64 1.70
C GLY A 62 8.48 -3.47 2.97
N LYS A 63 9.36 -4.43 3.22
CA LYS A 63 9.24 -5.34 4.37
C LYS A 63 9.24 -4.63 5.72
N LEU A 64 10.05 -3.58 5.88
CA LEU A 64 10.05 -2.78 7.10
C LEU A 64 8.76 -1.97 7.26
N ALA A 65 8.15 -1.48 6.18
CA ALA A 65 6.86 -0.81 6.25
C ALA A 65 5.73 -1.78 6.62
N GLU A 66 5.74 -3.00 6.08
CA GLU A 66 4.79 -4.05 6.44
C GLU A 66 4.92 -4.45 7.92
N ASP A 67 6.15 -4.66 8.43
CA ASP A 67 6.38 -4.97 9.86
C ASP A 67 5.98 -3.79 10.76
N MET A 68 6.25 -2.54 10.35
CA MET A 68 5.75 -1.35 11.06
C MET A 68 4.23 -1.31 11.11
N TYR A 69 3.54 -1.62 10.01
CA TYR A 69 2.09 -1.65 9.99
C TYR A 69 1.53 -2.76 10.91
N SER A 70 2.13 -3.95 10.87
CA SER A 70 1.76 -5.06 11.76
C SER A 70 1.91 -4.69 13.24
N ASP A 71 3.07 -4.13 13.63
CA ASP A 71 3.31 -3.69 15.01
C ASP A 71 2.38 -2.54 15.40
N PHE A 72 2.05 -1.62 14.47
CA PHE A 72 1.07 -0.56 14.72
C PHE A 72 -0.30 -1.14 15.10
N ILE A 73 -0.80 -2.11 14.33
CA ILE A 73 -2.11 -2.74 14.60
C ILE A 73 -2.07 -3.41 15.98
N GLN A 74 -1.04 -4.20 16.26
CA GLN A 74 -0.88 -4.88 17.55
C GLN A 74 -0.78 -3.89 18.73
N PHE A 75 -0.02 -2.82 18.56
CA PHE A 75 0.22 -1.83 19.60
C PHE A 75 -1.04 -1.05 19.98
N TYR A 76 -1.87 -0.68 19.00
CA TYR A 76 -3.11 0.07 19.22
C TYR A 76 -4.37 -0.82 19.38
N GLN A 77 -4.24 -2.14 19.30
CA GLN A 77 -5.28 -3.13 19.61
C GLN A 77 -4.85 -4.11 20.71
N PRO A 78 -4.58 -3.63 21.95
CA PRO A 78 -4.12 -4.50 23.04
C PRO A 78 -5.14 -5.58 23.43
N GLU A 79 -6.44 -5.30 23.25
CA GLU A 79 -7.52 -6.28 23.49
C GLU A 79 -7.60 -7.36 22.40
N GLN A 80 -6.83 -7.23 21.31
CA GLN A 80 -6.77 -8.19 20.21
C GLN A 80 -8.13 -8.48 19.57
N THR A 81 -9.04 -7.50 19.56
CA THR A 81 -10.35 -7.60 18.90
C THR A 81 -10.21 -7.52 17.38
N ILE A 82 -9.32 -6.64 16.89
CA ILE A 82 -8.96 -6.52 15.47
C ILE A 82 -7.52 -6.99 15.34
N LEU A 83 -7.30 -7.91 14.40
CA LEU A 83 -6.03 -8.56 14.14
C LEU A 83 -5.58 -8.29 12.71
N TYR A 84 -4.26 -8.21 12.53
CA TYR A 84 -3.61 -8.21 11.23
C TYR A 84 -2.79 -9.50 11.09
N LEU A 85 -2.91 -10.15 9.94
CA LEU A 85 -2.06 -11.27 9.55
C LEU A 85 -1.32 -10.90 8.27
N SER A 86 0.01 -10.89 8.34
CA SER A 86 0.86 -10.60 7.17
C SER A 86 0.74 -11.70 6.13
N TYR A 87 0.77 -11.36 4.85
CA TYR A 87 0.85 -12.35 3.78
C TYR A 87 2.08 -13.26 3.93
N ASP A 88 3.20 -12.71 4.41
CA ASP A 88 4.42 -13.47 4.65
C ASP A 88 4.25 -14.58 5.71
N ASP A 89 3.26 -14.48 6.60
CA ASP A 89 3.01 -15.47 7.66
C ASP A 89 2.21 -16.69 7.20
N PHE A 90 1.48 -16.60 6.07
CA PHE A 90 0.63 -17.68 5.57
C PHE A 90 0.83 -18.05 4.11
N ARG A 91 1.71 -17.34 3.39
CA ARG A 91 2.03 -17.66 2.01
C ARG A 91 2.64 -19.05 1.85
N GLU A 92 2.29 -19.72 0.76
CA GLU A 92 2.79 -21.06 0.42
C GLU A 92 3.71 -21.07 -0.81
N ASP A 93 4.00 -19.90 -1.38
CA ASP A 93 4.78 -19.76 -2.61
C ASP A 93 6.28 -19.49 -2.36
N GLU A 94 6.77 -19.66 -1.13
CA GLU A 94 8.19 -19.55 -0.77
C GLU A 94 8.89 -18.28 -1.29
N PHE A 95 8.16 -17.15 -1.32
CA PHE A 95 8.67 -15.86 -1.83
C PHE A 95 8.97 -15.83 -3.34
N GLU A 96 8.38 -16.75 -4.13
CA GLU A 96 8.55 -16.80 -5.59
C GLU A 96 7.68 -15.78 -6.34
N LYS A 97 6.53 -15.38 -5.78
CA LYS A 97 5.57 -14.48 -6.43
C LYS A 97 5.33 -13.21 -5.63
N HIS A 98 4.91 -12.17 -6.34
CA HIS A 98 4.44 -10.93 -5.74
C HIS A 98 2.92 -10.96 -5.66
N ALA A 99 2.38 -11.30 -4.48
CA ALA A 99 0.95 -11.18 -4.25
C ALA A 99 0.54 -9.69 -4.26
N PRO A 100 -0.68 -9.35 -4.71
CA PRO A 100 -1.19 -7.98 -4.76
C PRO A 100 -1.72 -7.48 -3.41
N ILE A 101 -1.46 -8.20 -2.31
CA ILE A 101 -1.88 -7.84 -0.95
C ILE A 101 -0.69 -8.06 -0.02
N ASP A 102 -0.59 -7.23 1.03
CA ASP A 102 0.44 -7.35 2.06
C ASP A 102 -0.07 -8.08 3.32
N GLY A 103 -1.40 -8.17 3.48
CA GLY A 103 -2.01 -8.95 4.56
C GLY A 103 -3.52 -8.80 4.66
N ILE A 104 -4.07 -9.31 5.76
CA ILE A 104 -5.52 -9.32 6.04
C ILE A 104 -5.79 -8.71 7.41
N LEU A 105 -6.73 -7.78 7.47
CA LEU A 105 -7.29 -7.22 8.70
C LEU A 105 -8.66 -7.86 8.99
N TYR A 106 -8.88 -8.36 10.20
CA TYR A 106 -10.09 -9.10 10.55
C TYR A 106 -10.41 -9.06 12.05
N LEU A 107 -11.66 -9.38 12.40
CA LEU A 107 -12.07 -9.55 13.81
C LEU A 107 -11.58 -10.88 14.38
N SER A 108 -11.07 -10.86 15.60
CA SER A 108 -10.67 -12.07 16.33
C SER A 108 -11.81 -13.07 16.44
N GLY A 109 -11.50 -14.34 16.26
CA GLY A 109 -12.49 -15.42 16.20
C GLY A 109 -13.25 -15.54 14.87
N ASN A 110 -12.83 -14.83 13.80
CA ASN A 110 -13.44 -15.00 12.49
C ASN A 110 -13.24 -16.43 11.96
N LYS A 111 -14.32 -17.23 11.99
CA LYS A 111 -14.34 -18.64 11.57
C LYS A 111 -14.01 -18.89 10.09
N TRP A 112 -14.01 -17.84 9.26
CA TRP A 112 -13.73 -17.95 7.84
C TRP A 112 -12.27 -17.68 7.48
N LEU A 113 -11.44 -17.28 8.45
CA LEU A 113 -10.04 -16.91 8.22
C LEU A 113 -9.31 -17.98 7.40
N GLN A 114 -9.26 -19.23 7.89
CA GLN A 114 -8.53 -20.30 7.22
C GLN A 114 -9.00 -20.52 5.77
N ALA A 115 -10.32 -20.61 5.56
CA ALA A 115 -10.87 -20.77 4.21
C ALA A 115 -10.50 -19.59 3.29
N GLY A 116 -10.40 -18.38 3.84
CA GLY A 116 -9.91 -17.20 3.10
C GLY A 116 -8.43 -17.31 2.73
N LEU A 117 -7.58 -17.75 3.66
CA LEU A 117 -6.14 -17.97 3.42
C LEU A 117 -5.93 -19.02 2.33
N ASP A 118 -6.65 -20.14 2.41
CA ASP A 118 -6.58 -21.23 1.43
C ASP A 118 -6.96 -20.75 0.01
N LEU A 119 -7.99 -19.90 -0.11
CA LEU A 119 -8.39 -19.32 -1.39
C LEU A 119 -7.32 -18.37 -1.97
N ILE A 120 -6.69 -17.55 -1.12
CA ILE A 120 -5.59 -16.67 -1.55
C ILE A 120 -4.42 -17.51 -2.05
N ASN A 121 -3.96 -18.50 -1.28
CA ASN A 121 -2.84 -19.35 -1.67
C ASN A 121 -3.16 -20.13 -2.94
N ASN A 122 -4.38 -20.66 -3.09
CA ASN A 122 -4.80 -21.32 -4.33
C ASN A 122 -4.74 -20.37 -5.54
N ASP A 123 -5.22 -19.13 -5.42
CA ASP A 123 -5.15 -18.16 -6.51
C ASP A 123 -3.70 -17.79 -6.85
N VAL A 124 -2.87 -17.52 -5.82
CA VAL A 124 -1.46 -17.17 -5.99
C VAL A 124 -0.70 -18.31 -6.67
N GLN A 125 -0.88 -19.56 -6.22
CA GLN A 125 -0.21 -20.74 -6.80
C GLN A 125 -0.61 -20.95 -8.26
N ASN A 126 -1.89 -20.78 -8.60
CA ASN A 126 -2.41 -21.03 -9.95
C ASN A 126 -2.29 -19.83 -10.90
N ASN A 127 -1.85 -18.66 -10.42
CA ASN A 127 -1.61 -17.49 -11.25
C ASN A 127 -0.11 -17.27 -11.51
N GLN A 128 0.30 -17.08 -12.77
CA GLN A 128 1.71 -16.85 -13.13
C GLN A 128 2.32 -15.64 -12.41
N TYR A 129 1.51 -14.62 -12.12
CA TYR A 129 1.95 -13.37 -11.51
C TYR A 129 1.52 -13.24 -10.04
N GLY A 130 0.98 -14.30 -9.43
CA GLY A 130 0.53 -14.29 -8.04
C GLY A 130 -0.71 -13.44 -7.76
N LYS A 131 -1.55 -13.14 -8.76
CA LYS A 131 -2.77 -12.36 -8.55
C LYS A 131 -3.81 -13.14 -7.74
N VAL A 132 -4.47 -12.45 -6.81
CA VAL A 132 -5.72 -12.91 -6.17
C VAL A 132 -6.90 -12.61 -7.10
N SER A 133 -7.82 -13.56 -7.26
CA SER A 133 -8.96 -13.41 -8.16
C SER A 133 -10.04 -12.48 -7.59
N PRO A 134 -10.84 -11.83 -8.44
CA PRO A 134 -12.00 -11.04 -8.00
C PRO A 134 -12.98 -11.83 -7.13
N ASN A 135 -13.17 -13.11 -7.45
CA ASN A 135 -14.08 -13.98 -6.68
C ASN A 135 -13.57 -14.19 -5.26
N THR A 136 -12.26 -14.40 -5.09
CA THR A 136 -11.65 -14.51 -3.77
C THR A 136 -11.72 -13.20 -3.01
N LEU A 137 -11.41 -12.05 -3.63
CA LEU A 137 -11.54 -10.74 -2.98
C LEU A 137 -12.97 -10.47 -2.50
N ALA A 138 -13.97 -10.73 -3.36
CA ALA A 138 -15.38 -10.60 -3.00
C ALA A 138 -15.78 -11.56 -1.87
N TYR A 139 -15.29 -12.80 -1.89
CA TYR A 139 -15.51 -13.76 -0.81
C TYR A 139 -14.96 -13.24 0.51
N LEU A 140 -13.68 -12.86 0.56
CA LEU A 140 -13.00 -12.35 1.76
C LEU A 140 -13.77 -11.18 2.38
N LYS A 141 -14.09 -10.18 1.56
CA LYS A 141 -14.88 -9.01 1.99
C LYS A 141 -16.24 -9.40 2.56
N SER A 142 -16.95 -10.33 1.91
CA SER A 142 -18.25 -10.84 2.40
C SER A 142 -18.17 -11.56 3.75
N LYS A 143 -16.96 -11.98 4.17
CA LYS A 143 -16.69 -12.66 5.43
C LYS A 143 -16.03 -11.77 6.48
N GLY A 144 -15.87 -10.47 6.22
CA GLY A 144 -15.17 -9.56 7.14
C GLY A 144 -13.66 -9.85 7.23
N LEU A 145 -13.07 -10.30 6.13
CA LEU A 145 -11.63 -10.45 5.93
C LEU A 145 -11.20 -9.37 4.95
N TYR A 146 -10.60 -8.30 5.44
CA TYR A 146 -10.28 -7.12 4.64
C TYR A 146 -8.84 -7.17 4.17
N THR A 147 -8.65 -7.10 2.86
CA THR A 147 -7.31 -7.09 2.25
C THR A 147 -6.63 -5.73 2.46
N VAL A 148 -5.33 -5.77 2.78
CA VAL A 148 -4.53 -4.56 3.05
C VAL A 148 -3.37 -4.48 2.07
N GLU A 149 -3.12 -3.28 1.56
CA GLU A 149 -1.91 -2.89 0.85
C GLU A 149 -1.18 -1.76 1.61
N VAL A 150 0.06 -2.02 1.98
CA VAL A 150 1.01 -1.11 2.66
C VAL A 150 2.01 -0.59 1.64
N LYS A 151 1.75 0.61 1.11
CA LYS A 151 2.70 1.29 0.22
C LYS A 151 3.86 1.87 1.04
N SER A 152 5.09 1.57 0.65
CA SER A 152 6.28 2.22 1.23
C SER A 152 6.87 3.25 0.28
N SER A 153 7.45 4.33 0.81
CA SER A 153 8.16 5.34 -0.01
C SER A 153 9.23 6.05 0.78
N ARG A 154 10.40 6.33 0.19
CA ARG A 154 11.37 7.24 0.81
C ARG A 154 10.75 8.63 0.95
N VAL A 155 11.06 9.32 2.05
CA VAL A 155 10.78 10.76 2.18
C VAL A 155 11.57 11.52 1.09
N PRO A 156 10.91 12.17 0.13
CA PRO A 156 11.61 12.87 -0.95
C PRO A 156 12.26 14.17 -0.48
N ASP A 157 13.42 14.50 -1.04
CA ASP A 157 14.23 15.66 -0.61
C ASP A 157 13.43 16.97 -0.57
N LYS A 158 12.57 17.19 -1.56
CA LYS A 158 11.73 18.40 -1.65
C LYS A 158 10.75 18.57 -0.47
N ASP A 159 10.42 17.50 0.23
CA ASP A 159 9.49 17.56 1.37
C ASP A 159 10.18 17.98 2.66
N TYR A 160 11.53 18.03 2.67
CA TYR A 160 12.29 18.69 3.73
C TYR A 160 12.36 20.22 3.56
N ASN A 161 11.77 20.78 2.51
CA ASN A 161 11.75 22.23 2.32
C ASN A 161 11.02 22.92 3.49
N GLY A 162 11.71 23.89 4.10
CA GLY A 162 11.22 24.59 5.30
C GLY A 162 11.52 23.87 6.62
N ILE A 163 12.21 22.73 6.60
CA ILE A 163 12.58 21.97 7.80
C ILE A 163 14.01 22.31 8.23
N ASN A 164 14.15 22.73 9.49
CA ASN A 164 15.46 22.88 10.12
C ASN A 164 15.99 21.51 10.59
N LYS A 165 16.86 20.90 9.77
CA LYS A 165 17.46 19.59 10.07
C LYS A 165 18.30 19.58 11.36
N LYS A 166 18.83 20.72 11.83
CA LYS A 166 19.55 20.79 13.12
C LYS A 166 18.62 20.61 14.31
N GLU A 167 17.33 20.83 14.13
CA GLU A 167 16.30 20.73 15.16
C GLU A 167 15.27 19.65 14.82
N PHE A 168 15.66 18.66 14.02
CA PHE A 168 14.74 17.68 13.44
C PHE A 168 13.92 16.93 14.49
N SER A 169 14.48 16.69 15.68
CA SER A 169 13.78 16.05 16.80
C SER A 169 12.63 16.88 17.40
N LYS A 170 12.51 18.17 17.08
CA LYS A 170 11.42 19.01 17.59
C LYS A 170 10.09 18.68 16.91
N ALA A 171 9.03 18.64 17.70
CA ALA A 171 7.66 18.36 17.23
C ALA A 171 7.25 19.25 16.04
N GLN A 172 7.59 20.54 16.06
CA GLN A 172 7.27 21.47 14.98
C GLN A 172 7.90 21.08 13.64
N GLN A 173 9.14 20.57 13.65
CA GLN A 173 9.83 20.13 12.43
C GLN A 173 9.17 18.87 11.87
N GLN A 174 8.82 17.94 12.75
CA GLN A 174 8.09 16.72 12.40
C GLN A 174 6.68 17.01 11.86
N GLN A 175 5.95 17.95 12.47
CA GLN A 175 4.65 18.43 11.98
C GLN A 175 4.75 19.03 10.57
N GLN A 176 5.78 19.83 10.31
CA GLN A 176 6.01 20.41 9.00
C GLN A 176 6.30 19.34 7.94
N LEU A 177 7.10 18.32 8.29
CA LEU A 177 7.36 17.19 7.39
C LEU A 177 6.07 16.44 7.06
N ILE A 178 5.29 16.08 8.08
CA ILE A 178 4.00 15.40 7.91
C ILE A 178 3.08 16.22 7.01
N SER A 179 2.97 17.53 7.22
CA SER A 179 2.18 18.43 6.38
C SER A 179 2.65 18.42 4.91
N ASN A 180 3.96 18.37 4.66
CA ASN A 180 4.50 18.26 3.30
C ASN A 180 4.21 16.88 2.67
N LEU A 181 4.32 15.80 3.44
CA LEU A 181 4.02 14.44 2.98
C LEU A 181 2.54 14.24 2.65
N ARG A 182 1.63 14.85 3.42
CA ARG A 182 0.17 14.78 3.20
C ARG A 182 -0.31 15.45 1.91
N LYS A 183 0.50 16.33 1.30
CA LYS A 183 0.22 16.93 -0.02
C LYS A 183 0.43 15.96 -1.19
N ARG A 184 0.85 14.73 -0.93
CA ARG A 184 1.05 13.70 -1.95
C ARG A 184 -0.21 12.86 -2.12
N ASP A 185 -0.17 11.99 -3.13
CA ASP A 185 -1.25 11.07 -3.42
C ASP A 185 -0.88 9.63 -3.10
N PHE A 186 -1.86 8.83 -2.68
CA PHE A 186 -1.88 7.40 -2.90
C PHE A 186 -1.97 7.09 -4.40
N PHE A 187 -1.51 5.91 -4.78
CA PHE A 187 -1.63 5.45 -6.14
C PHE A 187 -1.95 3.95 -6.20
N VAL A 188 -2.88 3.60 -7.08
CA VAL A 188 -3.19 2.22 -7.43
C VAL A 188 -3.20 2.07 -8.94
N TYR A 189 -2.82 0.88 -9.40
CA TYR A 189 -2.80 0.61 -10.83
C TYR A 189 -4.23 0.38 -11.35
N PRO A 190 -4.57 0.93 -12.53
CA PRO A 190 -5.81 0.58 -13.21
C PRO A 190 -5.84 -0.88 -13.64
N GLU A 191 -7.04 -1.46 -13.72
CA GLU A 191 -7.23 -2.87 -14.08
C GLU A 191 -6.90 -3.13 -15.55
N PHE A 192 -7.49 -2.34 -16.45
CA PHE A 192 -7.44 -2.64 -17.89
C PHE A 192 -6.08 -2.34 -18.53
N SER A 193 -5.35 -1.34 -18.03
CA SER A 193 -4.02 -1.02 -18.53
C SER A 193 -3.23 -0.12 -17.59
N ARG A 194 -1.92 -0.38 -17.54
CA ARG A 194 -0.97 0.34 -16.69
C ARG A 194 0.08 1.12 -17.50
N THR A 195 0.07 0.99 -18.83
CA THR A 195 1.20 1.34 -19.71
C THR A 195 0.84 2.28 -20.85
N ILE A 196 -0.28 2.98 -20.72
CA ILE A 196 -0.84 3.87 -21.75
C ILE A 196 -0.79 5.34 -21.32
N GLY A 197 0.02 5.68 -20.32
CA GLY A 197 0.08 7.04 -19.80
C GLY A 197 0.61 8.12 -20.77
N LYS A 198 1.11 7.72 -21.95
CA LYS A 198 1.40 8.64 -23.06
C LYS A 198 0.15 9.10 -23.80
N THR A 199 -0.96 8.37 -23.72
CA THR A 199 -2.23 8.66 -24.42
C THR A 199 -3.38 8.94 -23.46
N VAL A 200 -3.33 8.40 -22.25
CA VAL A 200 -4.35 8.61 -21.22
C VAL A 200 -3.84 9.57 -20.16
N HIS A 201 -4.53 10.70 -19.99
CA HIS A 201 -4.13 11.75 -19.04
C HIS A 201 -5.19 12.06 -17.98
N ASN A 202 -6.39 11.50 -18.11
CA ASN A 202 -7.48 11.64 -17.15
C ASN A 202 -8.42 10.42 -17.23
N PHE A 203 -9.43 10.38 -16.36
CA PHE A 203 -10.37 9.26 -16.28
C PHE A 203 -11.27 9.11 -17.51
N ASN A 204 -11.62 10.22 -18.18
CA ASN A 204 -12.41 10.15 -19.41
C ASN A 204 -11.62 9.52 -20.57
N ASP A 205 -10.34 9.89 -20.73
CA ASP A 205 -9.45 9.25 -21.70
C ASP A 205 -9.32 7.75 -21.43
N TYR A 206 -9.27 7.37 -20.15
CA TYR A 206 -9.23 5.99 -19.73
C TYR A 206 -10.50 5.23 -20.11
N CYS A 207 -11.68 5.80 -19.88
CA CYS A 207 -12.96 5.19 -20.27
C CYS A 207 -13.04 4.96 -21.79
N LYS A 208 -12.59 5.93 -22.58
CA LYS A 208 -12.53 5.80 -24.06
C LYS A 208 -11.60 4.67 -24.48
N TYR A 209 -10.41 4.59 -23.88
CA TYR A 209 -9.48 3.49 -24.12
C TYR A 209 -10.12 2.14 -23.79
N VAL A 210 -10.81 2.03 -22.65
CA VAL A 210 -11.44 0.77 -22.24
C VAL A 210 -12.48 0.31 -23.26
N VAL A 211 -13.36 1.19 -23.74
CA VAL A 211 -14.37 0.84 -24.77
C VAL A 211 -13.73 0.41 -26.08
N GLU A 212 -12.65 1.09 -26.50
CA GLU A 212 -11.98 0.81 -27.77
C GLU A 212 -11.36 -0.60 -27.79
N TYR A 213 -10.81 -1.05 -26.67
CA TYR A 213 -10.02 -2.29 -26.61
C TYR A 213 -10.69 -3.44 -25.86
N HIS A 214 -11.83 -3.22 -25.19
CA HIS A 214 -12.54 -4.25 -24.44
C HIS A 214 -14.00 -4.34 -24.89
N SER A 215 -14.27 -5.29 -25.79
CA SER A 215 -15.58 -5.48 -26.45
C SER A 215 -16.76 -5.70 -25.49
N GLN A 216 -16.50 -6.15 -24.27
CA GLN A 216 -17.51 -6.30 -23.21
C GLN A 216 -18.21 -4.97 -22.82
N PHE A 217 -17.62 -3.82 -23.16
CA PHE A 217 -18.21 -2.50 -22.91
C PHE A 217 -18.85 -1.87 -24.15
N ALA A 218 -18.86 -2.57 -25.29
CA ALA A 218 -19.39 -2.04 -26.53
C ALA A 218 -20.91 -1.81 -26.45
N GLY A 219 -21.38 -0.64 -26.88
CA GLY A 219 -22.81 -0.30 -26.94
C GLY A 219 -23.43 0.20 -25.64
N LEU A 220 -22.66 0.30 -24.55
CA LEU A 220 -23.11 0.94 -23.31
C LEU A 220 -23.28 2.45 -23.51
N SER A 221 -24.28 3.04 -22.84
CA SER A 221 -24.32 4.49 -22.70
C SER A 221 -23.14 5.00 -21.86
N GLU A 222 -22.86 6.30 -21.91
CA GLU A 222 -21.76 6.90 -21.14
C GLU A 222 -21.90 6.65 -19.62
N GLN A 223 -23.11 6.72 -19.08
CA GLN A 223 -23.37 6.49 -17.66
C GLN A 223 -23.18 5.01 -17.27
N GLU A 224 -23.73 4.09 -18.06
CA GLU A 224 -23.57 2.65 -17.83
C GLU A 224 -22.09 2.24 -17.97
N LEU A 225 -21.39 2.79 -18.96
CA LEU A 225 -19.97 2.56 -19.16
C LEU A 225 -19.15 2.92 -17.92
N ILE A 226 -19.35 4.13 -17.39
CA ILE A 226 -18.60 4.58 -16.20
C ILE A 226 -18.89 3.66 -15.02
N GLN A 227 -20.15 3.30 -14.80
CA GLN A 227 -20.55 2.40 -13.72
C GLN A 227 -19.90 1.02 -13.85
N GLU A 228 -19.97 0.41 -15.03
CA GLU A 228 -19.39 -0.91 -15.29
C GLU A 228 -17.86 -0.91 -15.18
N ILE A 229 -17.18 0.14 -15.67
CA ILE A 229 -15.73 0.29 -15.49
C ILE A 229 -15.39 0.39 -14.00
N VAL A 230 -16.10 1.22 -13.23
CA VAL A 230 -15.85 1.35 -11.79
C VAL A 230 -16.08 0.03 -11.05
N ILE A 231 -17.14 -0.71 -11.37
CA ILE A 231 -17.40 -2.03 -10.79
C ILE A 231 -16.22 -2.97 -11.07
N LYS A 232 -15.77 -3.05 -12.32
CA LYS A 232 -14.63 -3.91 -12.71
C LYS A 232 -13.30 -3.47 -12.11
N GLU A 233 -13.11 -2.18 -11.90
CA GLU A 233 -11.94 -1.69 -11.19
C GLU A 233 -11.96 -2.12 -9.73
N LEU A 234 -13.09 -1.97 -9.04
CA LEU A 234 -13.26 -2.32 -7.62
C LEU A 234 -13.11 -3.82 -7.37
N GLU A 235 -13.49 -4.66 -8.33
CA GLU A 235 -13.32 -6.12 -8.30
C GLU A 235 -11.86 -6.55 -8.08
N THR A 236 -10.86 -5.70 -8.35
CA THR A 236 -9.43 -6.04 -8.26
C THR A 236 -8.63 -5.24 -7.24
N LYS A 237 -9.30 -4.36 -6.47
CA LYS A 237 -8.61 -3.54 -5.46
C LYS A 237 -8.66 -4.18 -4.08
N CYS A 238 -7.62 -3.87 -3.31
CA CYS A 238 -7.60 -4.16 -1.87
C CYS A 238 -8.68 -3.32 -1.18
N ASP A 239 -9.15 -3.81 -0.05
CA ASP A 239 -10.14 -3.07 0.74
C ASP A 239 -9.50 -1.85 1.40
N ILE A 240 -8.27 -1.97 1.87
CA ILE A 240 -7.55 -0.94 2.63
C ILE A 240 -6.20 -0.64 1.98
N TYR A 241 -5.91 0.65 1.83
CA TYR A 241 -4.62 1.16 1.40
C TYR A 241 -4.04 2.07 2.48
N THR A 242 -2.80 1.83 2.89
CA THR A 242 -2.03 2.70 3.77
C THR A 242 -0.68 3.01 3.15
N ARG A 243 -0.08 4.12 3.57
CA ARG A 243 1.25 4.52 3.07
C ARG A 243 2.14 4.98 4.20
N ILE A 244 3.32 4.39 4.24
CA ILE A 244 4.37 4.72 5.19
C ILE A 244 5.53 5.36 4.45
N PHE A 245 5.86 6.59 4.82
CA PHE A 245 7.06 7.24 4.32
C PHE A 245 8.24 6.92 5.22
N MET A 246 9.35 6.51 4.63
CA MET A 246 10.54 6.03 5.33
C MET A 246 11.66 7.07 5.20
N ASP A 247 12.14 7.57 6.34
CA ASP A 247 13.32 8.43 6.42
C ASP A 247 14.52 7.61 6.90
N TRP A 248 15.51 7.55 6.01
CA TRP A 248 16.77 6.84 6.18
C TRP A 248 17.94 7.78 6.49
N ASN A 249 17.69 9.09 6.61
CA ASN A 249 18.75 10.09 6.73
C ASN A 249 19.40 10.15 8.11
N THR A 250 18.86 9.44 9.10
CA THR A 250 19.48 9.39 10.44
C THR A 250 20.37 8.16 10.58
N THR A 251 21.51 8.34 11.23
CA THR A 251 22.52 7.28 11.39
C THR A 251 22.10 6.21 12.41
N GLU A 252 21.18 6.54 13.31
CA GLU A 252 20.81 5.67 14.45
C GLU A 252 19.45 4.99 14.25
N SER A 253 18.55 5.56 13.46
CA SER A 253 17.19 5.04 13.33
C SER A 253 16.57 5.26 11.96
N ILE A 254 15.75 4.30 11.54
CA ILE A 254 14.80 4.46 10.44
C ILE A 254 13.50 5.00 11.03
N ILE A 255 12.95 6.03 10.38
CA ILE A 255 11.71 6.67 10.82
C ILE A 255 10.60 6.38 9.80
N GLY A 256 9.51 5.78 10.27
CA GLY A 256 8.29 5.58 9.49
C GLY A 256 7.23 6.64 9.83
N TYR A 257 6.72 7.33 8.82
CA TYR A 257 5.61 8.28 8.95
C TYR A 257 4.35 7.65 8.38
N ILE A 258 3.41 7.31 9.27
CA ILE A 258 2.09 6.82 8.89
C ILE A 258 1.16 8.01 8.71
N THR A 259 0.64 8.18 7.50
CA THR A 259 -0.09 9.39 7.10
C THR A 259 -1.61 9.21 6.97
N GLY A 260 -2.12 8.01 7.24
CA GLY A 260 -3.54 7.68 7.19
C GLY A 260 -3.84 6.46 6.32
N TYR A 261 -5.11 6.19 6.08
CA TYR A 261 -5.58 5.15 5.17
C TYR A 261 -6.72 5.63 4.26
N ALA A 262 -6.88 4.95 3.14
CA ALA A 262 -8.01 5.05 2.24
C ALA A 262 -8.60 3.65 2.03
N LEU A 263 -9.90 3.56 1.81
CA LEU A 263 -10.51 2.34 1.30
C LEU A 263 -10.34 2.27 -0.22
N GLY A 264 -10.31 1.06 -0.78
CA GLY A 264 -10.26 0.88 -2.24
C GLY A 264 -11.39 1.62 -2.97
N THR A 265 -12.57 1.71 -2.34
CA THR A 265 -13.73 2.47 -2.85
C THR A 265 -13.51 3.98 -2.90
N ASP A 266 -12.66 4.54 -2.04
CA ASP A 266 -12.45 5.99 -1.94
C ASP A 266 -11.80 6.56 -3.23
N PHE A 267 -11.02 5.74 -3.95
CA PHE A 267 -10.43 6.10 -5.25
C PHE A 267 -11.46 6.31 -6.37
N PHE A 268 -12.68 5.80 -6.22
CA PHE A 268 -13.68 5.74 -7.29
C PHE A 268 -14.95 6.56 -7.01
N ILE A 269 -14.97 7.34 -5.92
CA ILE A 269 -16.02 8.34 -5.68
C ILE A 269 -15.91 9.46 -6.73
N GLU A 270 -14.69 9.99 -6.90
CA GLU A 270 -14.33 10.96 -7.93
C GLU A 270 -13.00 10.50 -8.57
N PRO A 271 -13.05 9.54 -9.51
CA PRO A 271 -11.85 8.88 -10.02
C PRO A 271 -10.93 9.85 -10.75
N ARG A 272 -9.69 9.94 -10.25
CA ARG A 272 -8.61 10.72 -10.85
C ARG A 272 -7.53 9.79 -11.35
N ILE A 273 -7.19 9.93 -12.62
CA ILE A 273 -6.09 9.21 -13.24
C ILE A 273 -5.02 10.20 -13.64
N ILE A 274 -3.76 9.85 -13.39
CA ILE A 274 -2.60 10.61 -13.85
C ILE A 274 -1.53 9.70 -14.45
N ASN A 275 -0.71 10.30 -15.31
CA ASN A 275 0.56 9.74 -15.73
C ASN A 275 1.69 10.35 -14.88
N MET A 276 2.43 9.51 -14.16
CA MET A 276 3.64 9.93 -13.44
C MET A 276 4.88 9.67 -14.30
N SER A 277 5.04 10.42 -15.39
CA SER A 277 6.18 10.23 -16.29
C SER A 277 7.50 10.59 -15.61
N ARG A 278 8.36 9.58 -15.50
CA ARG A 278 9.80 9.78 -15.33
C ARG A 278 10.49 9.18 -16.53
N LYS A 279 11.32 10.00 -17.17
CA LYS A 279 12.12 9.58 -18.33
C LYS A 279 12.84 8.26 -18.02
N ASP A 280 12.75 7.29 -18.92
CA ASP A 280 13.39 5.97 -18.81
C ASP A 280 12.93 5.09 -17.61
N LYS A 281 11.93 5.50 -16.82
CA LYS A 281 11.46 4.74 -15.64
C LYS A 281 9.96 4.46 -15.62
N SER A 282 9.12 5.45 -15.89
CA SER A 282 7.66 5.34 -15.75
C SER A 282 6.89 6.19 -16.76
N GLU A 283 7.50 6.50 -17.90
CA GLU A 283 6.88 7.35 -18.95
C GLU A 283 5.49 6.88 -19.37
N ASN A 284 5.29 5.57 -19.38
CA ASN A 284 4.05 4.95 -19.81
C ASN A 284 3.11 4.62 -18.63
N ALA A 285 3.56 4.80 -17.39
CA ALA A 285 2.84 4.33 -16.23
C ALA A 285 1.58 5.16 -15.97
N LEU A 286 0.47 4.47 -15.69
CA LEU A 286 -0.82 5.08 -15.38
C LEU A 286 -1.26 4.68 -13.97
N TYR A 287 -1.83 5.63 -13.23
CA TYR A 287 -2.26 5.43 -11.85
C TYR A 287 -3.59 6.11 -11.61
N TYR A 288 -4.49 5.44 -10.87
CA TYR A 288 -5.48 6.16 -10.09
C TYR A 288 -4.80 6.81 -8.90
N VAL A 289 -5.22 8.01 -8.54
CA VAL A 289 -4.67 8.76 -7.41
C VAL A 289 -5.74 9.19 -6.44
N PHE A 290 -5.40 9.12 -5.15
CA PHE A 290 -6.23 9.60 -4.06
C PHE A 290 -5.39 10.50 -3.14
N PRO A 291 -5.78 11.76 -2.88
CA PRO A 291 -4.98 12.66 -2.07
C PRO A 291 -4.81 12.15 -0.63
N ILE A 292 -3.58 12.08 -0.13
CA ILE A 292 -3.30 11.65 1.26
C ILE A 292 -3.97 12.60 2.27
N GLU A 293 -4.08 13.88 1.94
CA GLU A 293 -4.79 14.86 2.77
C GLU A 293 -6.28 14.52 2.97
N SER A 294 -6.88 13.74 2.06
CA SER A 294 -8.27 13.28 2.13
C SER A 294 -8.41 11.93 2.85
N CYS A 295 -7.31 11.30 3.26
CA CYS A 295 -7.34 10.05 4.01
C CYS A 295 -7.84 10.24 5.44
N ARG A 296 -8.46 9.18 5.96
CA ARG A 296 -8.78 9.06 7.38
C ARG A 296 -7.51 8.81 8.19
N ASN A 297 -7.52 9.23 9.45
CA ASN A 297 -6.45 8.91 10.38
C ASN A 297 -6.37 7.39 10.56
N LEU A 298 -5.16 6.81 10.54
CA LEU A 298 -5.02 5.36 10.68
C LEU A 298 -5.60 4.82 12.00
N LEU A 299 -5.60 5.60 13.08
CA LEU A 299 -6.24 5.21 14.34
C LEU A 299 -7.76 5.02 14.20
N ASP A 300 -8.40 5.69 13.26
CA ASP A 300 -9.85 5.54 13.03
C ASP A 300 -10.18 4.19 12.37
N ILE A 301 -9.18 3.44 11.88
CA ILE A 301 -9.41 2.12 11.27
C ILE A 301 -10.10 1.16 12.23
N PHE A 302 -9.91 1.32 13.54
CA PHE A 302 -10.48 0.45 14.57
C PHE A 302 -11.95 0.73 14.88
N HIS A 303 -12.50 1.83 14.33
CA HIS A 303 -13.86 2.28 14.59
C HIS A 303 -14.62 2.62 13.29
N ASP A 304 -14.07 2.27 12.13
CA ASP A 304 -14.70 2.53 10.85
C ASP A 304 -15.86 1.55 10.59
N ASN A 305 -17.09 2.07 10.60
CA ASN A 305 -18.31 1.31 10.33
C ASN A 305 -18.41 0.77 8.89
N ARG A 306 -17.50 1.16 8.00
CA ARG A 306 -17.35 0.56 6.67
C ARG A 306 -16.60 -0.78 6.73
N LEU A 307 -15.86 -1.03 7.81
CA LEU A 307 -15.06 -2.24 8.05
C LEU A 307 -15.65 -3.12 9.16
N TRP A 308 -16.33 -2.56 10.17
CA TRP A 308 -16.84 -3.30 11.33
C TRP A 308 -18.35 -3.15 11.52
#